data_AF-A0A9X2KDZ9-F1
#
_entry.id   AF-A0A9X2KDZ9-F1
#
_cell.length_a   1.000
_cell.length_b   1.000
_cell.length_c   1.000
_cell.angle_alpha   90.00
_cell.angle_beta   90.00
_cell.angle_gamma   90.00
#
_symmetry.space_group_name_H-M   'P 1'
#
loop_
_entity.id
_entity.type
_entity.pdbx_description
1 polymer ?
#
loop_
_entity_poly.entity_id
_entity_poly.type
_entity_poly.pdbx_seq_one_letter_code
_entity_poly.pdbx_strand_id
1 'polypeptide(L)'
;MDFEWDAAKDAINFEKHGIDFDHAIGIFEGFTLESEDDRRDYGETRFRVIGETAGTVLLVVTRCGRPDCGSYPPAKRGKMSDSDSDKPSVRRSLTDPNRPRGRFRDTPDHEIDTSDIPELDAAFWEHARIVEPRTRPTVTMRVSPEVKAYFQAQDPKGYTTRMAAILEAYVKSRSAA
;
A
#
# COMPACT_ATOMS: atom_id res chain seq x y z
N MET A 1 0.31 4.66 -5.32
CA MET A 1 1.15 3.54 -4.85
C MET A 1 0.42 2.27 -5.20
N ASP A 2 1.15 1.30 -5.74
CA ASP A 2 0.60 0.01 -6.12
C ASP A 2 1.04 -1.03 -5.09
N PHE A 3 0.10 -1.89 -4.71
CA PHE A 3 0.26 -2.95 -3.73
C PHE A 3 -0.07 -4.27 -4.40
N GLU A 4 0.62 -5.32 -3.98
CA GLU A 4 0.45 -6.67 -4.51
C GLU A 4 0.41 -7.67 -3.37
N TRP A 5 -0.58 -8.56 -3.39
CA TRP A 5 -0.71 -9.64 -2.42
C TRP A 5 -1.28 -10.90 -3.07
N ASP A 6 -1.15 -12.02 -2.38
CA ASP A 6 -1.75 -13.29 -2.77
C ASP A 6 -3.22 -13.34 -2.34
N ALA A 7 -4.12 -13.76 -3.23
CA ALA A 7 -5.56 -13.79 -2.96
C ALA A 7 -5.96 -14.76 -1.84
N ALA A 8 -5.23 -15.88 -1.68
CA ALA A 8 -5.50 -16.83 -0.61
C ALA A 8 -5.03 -16.28 0.74
N LYS A 9 -3.92 -15.53 0.79
CA LYS A 9 -3.48 -14.81 1.99
C LYS A 9 -4.50 -13.75 2.41
N ASP A 10 -5.07 -13.03 1.45
CA ASP A 10 -6.11 -12.03 1.71
C ASP A 10 -7.37 -12.67 2.33
N ALA A 11 -7.82 -13.79 1.76
CA ALA A 11 -8.95 -14.54 2.31
C ALA A 11 -8.68 -15.06 3.73
N ILE A 12 -7.49 -15.60 3.99
CA ILE A 12 -7.10 -16.04 5.34
C ILE A 12 -7.01 -14.85 6.31
N ASN A 13 -6.50 -13.70 5.86
CA ASN A 13 -6.41 -12.50 6.67
C ASN A 13 -7.81 -11.98 7.04
N PHE A 14 -8.72 -11.99 6.07
CA PHE A 14 -10.12 -11.64 6.29
C PHE A 14 -10.81 -12.63 7.23
N GLU A 15 -10.54 -13.94 7.15
CA GLU A 15 -11.14 -14.90 8.08
C GLU A 15 -10.64 -14.73 9.51
N LYS A 16 -9.33 -14.50 9.70
CA LYS A 16 -8.70 -14.38 11.03
C LYS A 16 -8.94 -13.05 11.71
N HIS A 17 -8.91 -11.98 10.92
CA HIS A 17 -8.87 -10.62 11.43
C HIS A 17 -10.00 -9.78 10.87
N GLY A 18 -10.96 -10.35 10.12
CA GLY A 18 -12.11 -9.69 9.48
C GLY A 18 -11.78 -8.58 8.47
N ILE A 19 -10.50 -8.27 8.25
CA ILE A 19 -10.05 -7.18 7.38
C ILE A 19 -9.40 -7.75 6.12
N ASP A 20 -9.78 -7.19 4.96
CA ASP A 20 -9.09 -7.47 3.71
C ASP A 20 -7.91 -6.50 3.50
N PHE A 21 -6.94 -6.92 2.68
CA PHE A 21 -5.77 -6.10 2.37
C PHE A 21 -6.14 -4.86 1.57
N ASP A 22 -7.22 -4.92 0.79
CA ASP A 22 -7.71 -3.75 0.07
C ASP A 22 -8.10 -2.65 1.05
N HIS A 23 -8.66 -2.94 2.23
CA HIS A 23 -8.94 -1.97 3.28
C HIS A 23 -7.68 -1.61 4.07
N ALA A 24 -6.86 -2.60 4.41
CA ALA A 24 -5.66 -2.41 5.22
C ALA A 24 -4.65 -1.44 4.58
N ILE A 25 -4.50 -1.44 3.25
CA ILE A 25 -3.60 -0.47 2.59
C ILE A 25 -4.06 0.99 2.73
N GLY A 26 -5.29 1.24 3.17
CA GLY A 26 -5.79 2.60 3.43
C GLY A 26 -4.94 3.38 4.44
N ILE A 27 -4.22 2.68 5.32
CA ILE A 27 -3.31 3.32 6.28
C ILE A 27 -2.25 4.22 5.62
N PHE A 28 -1.88 3.91 4.36
CA PHE A 28 -0.86 4.64 3.60
C PHE A 28 -1.40 5.93 2.95
N GLU A 29 -2.71 6.21 3.08
CA GLU A 29 -3.30 7.51 2.69
C GLU A 29 -3.01 8.60 3.72
N GLY A 30 -2.70 8.22 4.97
CA GLY A 30 -2.34 9.10 6.07
C GLY A 30 -0.88 8.97 6.50
N PHE A 31 -0.57 9.55 7.66
CA PHE A 31 0.72 9.35 8.30
C PHE A 31 0.85 7.92 8.81
N THR A 32 2.04 7.34 8.63
CA THR A 32 2.37 6.02 9.17
C THR A 32 3.56 6.10 10.12
N LEU A 33 3.59 5.20 11.10
CA LEU A 33 4.78 4.88 11.89
C LEU A 33 5.37 3.58 11.36
N GLU A 34 6.61 3.62 10.91
CA GLU A 34 7.27 2.49 10.27
C GLU A 34 8.53 2.09 11.04
N SER A 35 8.67 0.79 11.32
CA SER A 35 9.89 0.17 11.85
C SER A 35 10.20 -1.11 11.08
N GLU A 36 11.48 -1.40 10.87
CA GLU A 36 11.90 -2.70 10.34
C GLU A 36 11.44 -3.83 11.28
N ASP A 37 11.10 -4.97 10.70
CA ASP A 37 10.76 -6.21 11.41
C ASP A 37 11.96 -7.16 11.37
N ASP A 38 12.84 -7.03 12.36
CA ASP A 38 14.05 -7.82 12.55
C ASP A 38 13.86 -8.97 13.55
N ARG A 39 12.61 -9.24 13.95
CA ARG A 39 12.27 -10.27 14.96
C ARG A 39 12.68 -11.68 14.52
N ARG A 40 12.75 -11.94 13.21
CA ARG A 40 13.19 -13.21 12.61
C ARG A 40 13.94 -12.93 11.32
N ASP A 41 14.81 -13.85 10.92
CA ASP A 41 15.36 -13.86 9.56
C ASP A 41 14.30 -14.44 8.61
N TYR A 42 13.56 -13.56 7.95
CA TYR A 42 12.51 -13.92 6.98
C TYR A 42 13.07 -14.16 5.56
N GLY A 43 14.39 -14.03 5.35
CA GLY A 43 15.01 -14.01 4.02
C GLY A 43 14.75 -12.73 3.22
N GLU A 44 13.95 -11.81 3.76
CA GLU A 44 13.55 -10.55 3.13
C GLU A 44 13.35 -9.44 4.17
N THR A 45 13.50 -8.19 3.75
CA THR A 45 13.20 -7.03 4.61
C THR A 45 11.69 -6.81 4.72
N ARG A 46 11.20 -6.84 5.96
CA ARG A 46 9.81 -6.57 6.31
C ARG A 46 9.72 -5.35 7.21
N PHE A 47 8.57 -4.70 7.20
CA PHE A 47 8.27 -3.54 8.02
C PHE A 47 6.98 -3.77 8.80
N ARG A 48 6.99 -3.38 10.06
CA ARG A 48 5.80 -3.18 10.88
C ARG A 48 5.35 -1.74 10.71
N VAL A 49 4.14 -1.55 10.21
CA VAL A 49 3.57 -0.24 9.88
C VAL A 49 2.31 -0.02 10.69
N ILE A 50 2.28 1.05 11.48
CA ILE A 50 1.06 1.51 12.14
C ILE A 50 0.52 2.68 11.35
N GLY A 51 -0.76 2.66 11.03
CA GLY A 51 -1.44 3.82 10.49
C GLY A 51 -2.95 3.72 10.66
N GLU A 52 -3.64 4.76 10.23
CA GLU A 52 -5.07 4.91 10.43
C GLU A 52 -5.81 4.81 9.11
N THR A 53 -6.91 4.07 9.09
CA THR A 53 -7.84 4.00 7.97
C THR A 53 -9.28 3.97 8.47
N ALA A 54 -10.15 4.80 7.88
CA ALA A 54 -11.58 4.87 8.21
C ALA A 54 -11.92 5.05 9.71
N GLY A 55 -11.03 5.66 10.49
CA GLY A 55 -11.10 5.87 11.93
C GLY A 55 -10.67 4.67 12.77
N THR A 56 -9.94 3.72 12.19
CA THR A 56 -9.39 2.54 12.86
C THR A 56 -7.88 2.53 12.69
N VAL A 57 -7.15 2.34 13.79
CA VAL A 57 -5.69 2.18 13.76
C VAL A 57 -5.37 0.71 13.52
N LEU A 58 -4.52 0.44 12.53
CA LEU A 58 -4.11 -0.91 12.17
C LEU A 58 -2.59 -1.03 12.26
N LEU A 59 -2.14 -2.23 12.61
CA LEU A 59 -0.77 -2.68 12.45
C LEU A 59 -0.70 -3.60 11.23
N VAL A 60 0.03 -3.20 10.19
CA VAL A 60 0.21 -3.94 8.95
C VAL A 60 1.67 -4.36 8.82
N VAL A 61 1.90 -5.64 8.51
CA VAL A 61 3.24 -6.13 8.14
C VAL A 61 3.34 -6.15 6.62
N THR A 62 4.34 -5.45 6.08
CA THR A 62 4.53 -5.35 4.63
C THR A 62 5.97 -5.63 4.23
N ARG A 63 6.16 -6.15 3.01
CA ARG A 63 7.48 -6.28 2.38
C ARG A 63 7.92 -4.91 1.84
N CYS A 64 9.23 -4.65 1.81
CA CYS A 64 9.72 -3.47 1.10
C CYS A 64 9.43 -3.55 -0.41
N GLY A 65 8.46 -2.76 -0.89
CA GLY A 65 8.17 -2.54 -2.31
C GLY A 65 8.55 -1.14 -2.80
N ARG A 66 9.15 -0.30 -1.96
CA ARG A 66 9.41 1.10 -2.32
C ARG A 66 10.80 1.28 -2.96
N PRO A 67 10.93 2.10 -4.03
CA PRO A 67 12.24 2.43 -4.62
C PRO A 67 13.17 3.21 -3.67
N ASP A 68 12.61 3.88 -2.66
CA ASP A 68 13.32 4.68 -1.64
C ASP A 68 13.76 3.87 -0.42
N CYS A 69 13.56 2.54 -0.43
CA CYS A 69 14.07 1.62 0.61
C CYS A 69 15.58 1.76 0.83
N GLY A 70 16.32 2.29 -0.15
CA GLY A 70 17.75 2.60 -0.03
C GLY A 70 18.10 3.72 0.97
N SER A 71 17.12 4.41 1.55
CA SER A 71 17.33 5.35 2.66
C SER A 71 17.28 4.68 4.05
N TYR A 72 16.87 3.41 4.13
CA TYR A 72 17.03 2.58 5.32
C TYR A 72 18.48 2.06 5.42
N PRO A 73 19.07 1.95 6.62
CA PRO A 73 20.38 1.32 6.79
C PRO A 73 20.36 -0.09 6.18
N PRO A 74 21.46 -0.55 5.56
CA PRO A 74 21.46 -1.83 4.86
C PRO A 74 21.13 -2.98 5.82
N ALA A 75 19.96 -3.59 5.61
CA ALA A 75 19.57 -4.82 6.29
C ALA A 75 20.61 -5.93 6.02
N LYS A 76 20.94 -6.71 7.05
CA LYS A 76 21.90 -7.82 6.95
C LYS A 76 21.37 -8.84 5.95
N ARG A 77 22.05 -8.96 4.81
CA ARG A 77 21.64 -9.74 3.65
C ARG A 77 21.80 -11.25 3.92
N GLY A 78 20.73 -11.90 4.40
CA GLY A 78 20.57 -13.36 4.40
C GLY A 78 20.25 -13.86 2.98
N LYS A 79 20.73 -15.06 2.61
CA LYS A 79 20.49 -15.64 1.28
C LYS A 79 19.08 -16.24 1.21
N MET A 80 18.27 -15.77 0.26
CA MET A 80 16.92 -16.27 -0.01
C MET A 80 16.96 -17.59 -0.82
N SER A 81 16.08 -18.52 -0.48
CA SER A 81 15.67 -19.66 -1.32
C SER A 81 14.40 -19.31 -2.11
N ASP A 82 14.51 -19.31 -3.44
CA ASP A 82 13.42 -19.06 -4.39
C ASP A 82 12.35 -20.17 -4.36
N SER A 83 11.13 -19.86 -3.92
CA SER A 83 10.00 -20.82 -4.03
C SER A 83 8.58 -20.20 -4.04
N ASP A 84 8.41 -18.92 -4.37
CA ASP A 84 7.11 -18.22 -4.20
C ASP A 84 6.57 -17.52 -5.47
N SER A 85 7.05 -17.87 -6.68
CA SER A 85 6.83 -17.09 -7.91
C SER A 85 5.58 -17.40 -8.75
N ASP A 86 4.72 -18.34 -8.37
CA ASP A 86 3.63 -18.83 -9.26
C ASP A 86 2.19 -18.73 -8.69
N LYS A 87 1.96 -17.89 -7.68
CA LYS A 87 0.62 -17.73 -7.09
C LYS A 87 -0.18 -16.59 -7.72
N PRO A 88 -1.51 -16.71 -7.85
CA PRO A 88 -2.36 -15.63 -8.35
C PRO A 88 -2.27 -14.41 -7.42
N SER A 89 -1.62 -13.35 -7.90
CA SER A 89 -1.46 -12.10 -7.17
C SER A 89 -2.49 -11.06 -7.59
N VAL A 90 -3.02 -10.33 -6.61
CA VAL A 90 -3.93 -9.22 -6.79
C VAL A 90 -3.13 -7.93 -6.69
N ARG A 91 -3.18 -7.11 -7.75
CA ARG A 91 -2.65 -5.75 -7.72
C ARG A 91 -3.76 -4.73 -7.47
N ARG A 92 -3.51 -3.80 -6.54
CA ARG A 92 -4.42 -2.69 -6.20
C ARG A 92 -3.65 -1.39 -6.06
N SER A 93 -4.32 -0.29 -6.35
CA SER A 93 -3.77 1.06 -6.22
C SER A 93 -4.60 1.85 -5.22
N LEU A 94 -3.95 2.59 -4.31
CA LEU A 94 -4.66 3.47 -3.36
C LEU A 94 -5.53 4.52 -4.07
N THR A 95 -5.19 4.85 -5.31
CA THR A 95 -5.90 5.85 -6.09
C THR A 95 -6.98 5.27 -6.99
N ASP A 96 -7.35 3.99 -6.83
CA ASP A 96 -8.47 3.40 -7.57
C ASP A 96 -9.79 4.06 -7.13
N PRO A 97 -10.49 4.81 -8.01
CA PRO A 97 -11.74 5.49 -7.66
C PRO A 97 -12.91 4.54 -7.37
N ASN A 98 -12.79 3.26 -7.74
CA ASN A 98 -13.80 2.23 -7.50
C ASN A 98 -13.47 1.32 -6.32
N ARG A 99 -12.44 1.66 -5.52
CA ARG A 99 -12.06 0.88 -4.35
C ARG A 99 -13.22 0.78 -3.34
N PRO A 100 -13.62 -0.43 -2.91
CA PRO A 100 -14.67 -0.59 -1.91
C PRO A 100 -14.21 0.01 -0.57
N ARG A 101 -15.06 0.85 0.05
CA ARG A 101 -14.83 1.26 1.44
C ARG A 101 -15.33 0.15 2.34
N GLY A 102 -14.42 -0.76 2.73
CA GLY A 102 -14.70 -1.85 3.65
C GLY A 102 -15.39 -1.38 4.95
N ARG A 103 -16.33 -2.20 5.46
CA ARG A 103 -16.88 -2.09 6.82
C ARG A 103 -16.34 -3.27 7.62
N PHE A 104 -15.19 -3.09 8.26
CA PHE A 104 -14.60 -4.10 9.15
C PHE A 104 -14.90 -3.83 10.64
N ARG A 105 -15.76 -2.86 10.95
CA ARG A 105 -16.04 -2.42 12.33
C ARG A 105 -16.88 -3.38 13.18
N ASP A 106 -17.26 -4.53 12.64
CA ASP A 106 -18.25 -5.41 13.28
C ASP A 106 -17.60 -6.55 14.09
N THR A 107 -16.30 -6.81 13.93
CA THR A 107 -15.56 -7.80 14.73
C THR A 107 -15.04 -7.15 16.01
N PRO A 108 -15.41 -7.64 17.21
CA PRO A 108 -14.84 -7.17 18.47
C PRO A 108 -13.34 -7.45 18.55
N ASP A 109 -12.56 -6.51 19.10
CA ASP A 109 -11.09 -6.63 19.21
C ASP A 109 -10.59 -7.94 19.86
N HIS A 110 -11.36 -8.53 20.77
CA HIS A 110 -11.00 -9.77 21.46
C HIS A 110 -11.17 -11.04 20.61
N GLU A 111 -11.90 -10.96 19.49
CA GLU A 111 -12.08 -12.07 18.54
C GLU A 111 -10.99 -12.08 17.46
N ILE A 112 -10.15 -11.05 17.39
CA ILE A 112 -9.05 -10.95 16.43
C ILE A 112 -7.90 -11.84 16.91
N ASP A 113 -7.54 -12.86 16.11
CA ASP A 113 -6.33 -13.64 16.35
C ASP A 113 -5.11 -12.76 16.10
N THR A 114 -4.31 -12.44 17.11
CA THR A 114 -3.06 -11.68 16.95
C THR A 114 -1.83 -12.51 17.30
N SER A 115 -1.97 -13.85 17.37
CA SER A 115 -0.90 -14.74 17.84
C SER A 115 0.38 -14.72 16.98
N ASP A 116 0.26 -14.28 15.72
CA ASP A 116 1.34 -14.17 14.75
C ASP A 116 2.12 -12.84 14.85
N ILE A 117 1.55 -11.83 15.52
CA ILE A 117 2.14 -10.51 15.67
C ILE A 117 2.33 -10.20 17.17
N PRO A 118 3.55 -10.41 17.73
CA PRO A 118 3.81 -10.05 19.12
C PRO A 118 3.63 -8.55 19.37
N GLU A 119 3.32 -8.23 20.63
CA GLU A 119 3.08 -6.86 21.10
C GLU A 119 4.24 -5.92 20.75
N LEU A 120 3.89 -4.64 20.57
CA LEU A 120 4.85 -3.59 20.27
C LEU A 120 5.70 -3.29 21.52
N ASP A 121 7.01 -3.32 21.37
CA ASP A 121 7.98 -3.14 22.44
C ASP A 121 8.72 -1.80 22.32
N ALA A 122 9.58 -1.50 23.30
CA ALA A 122 10.38 -0.27 23.29
C ALA A 122 11.29 -0.16 22.04
N ALA A 123 11.78 -1.30 21.53
CA ALA A 123 12.61 -1.35 20.33
C ALA A 123 11.84 -0.87 19.09
N PHE A 124 10.56 -1.24 18.95
CA PHE A 124 9.70 -0.67 17.92
C PHE A 124 9.66 0.85 18.01
N TRP A 125 9.36 1.41 19.19
CA TRP A 125 9.21 2.85 19.35
C TRP A 125 10.52 3.63 19.19
N GLU A 126 11.66 3.03 19.53
CA GLU A 126 12.99 3.63 19.34
C GLU A 126 13.37 3.77 17.86
N HIS A 127 12.95 2.81 17.03
CA HIS A 127 13.27 2.78 15.60
C HIS A 127 12.12 3.24 14.69
N ALA A 128 10.93 3.43 15.24
CA ALA A 128 9.75 3.91 14.52
C ALA A 128 9.99 5.31 13.96
N ARG A 129 9.70 5.48 12.68
CA ARG A 129 9.78 6.76 11.98
C ARG A 129 8.41 7.18 11.49
N ILE A 130 8.12 8.47 11.63
CA ILE A 130 6.95 9.06 10.99
C ILE A 130 7.23 9.16 9.49
N VAL A 131 6.37 8.56 8.69
CA VAL A 131 6.40 8.63 7.24
C VAL A 131 5.16 9.38 6.77
N GLU A 132 5.39 10.41 5.95
CA GLU A 132 4.32 11.23 5.38
C GLU A 132 3.54 10.44 4.30
N PRO A 133 2.23 10.71 4.18
CA PRO A 133 1.44 10.11 3.11
C PRO A 133 1.98 10.52 1.75
N ARG A 134 2.28 9.55 0.90
CA ARG A 134 2.66 9.80 -0.49
C ARG A 134 1.39 10.03 -1.31
N THR A 135 0.80 11.20 -1.09
CA THR A 135 -0.28 11.70 -1.94
C THR A 135 0.26 12.03 -3.32
N ARG A 136 -0.54 11.75 -4.35
CA ARG A 136 -0.20 12.14 -5.71
C ARG A 136 -0.28 13.68 -5.76
N PRO A 137 0.79 14.41 -6.13
CA PRO A 137 0.75 15.86 -6.12
C PRO A 137 -0.37 16.35 -7.04
N THR A 138 -1.22 17.24 -6.54
CA THR A 138 -2.31 17.82 -7.33
C THR A 138 -1.77 18.96 -8.18
N VAL A 139 -1.96 18.86 -9.50
CA VAL A 139 -1.57 19.92 -10.45
C VAL A 139 -2.82 20.64 -10.93
N THR A 140 -2.86 21.96 -10.78
CA THR A 140 -3.89 22.80 -11.41
C THR A 140 -3.34 23.34 -12.74
N MET A 141 -3.89 22.88 -13.87
CA MET A 141 -3.51 23.35 -15.20
C MET A 141 -4.73 23.72 -16.04
N ARG A 142 -4.57 24.67 -16.96
CA ARG A 142 -5.61 25.00 -17.94
C ARG A 142 -5.44 24.11 -19.17
N VAL A 143 -6.54 23.51 -19.61
CA VAL A 143 -6.63 22.73 -20.86
C VAL A 143 -7.67 23.38 -21.77
N SER A 144 -7.51 23.23 -23.08
CA SER A 144 -8.48 23.76 -24.03
C SER A 144 -9.84 23.06 -23.89
N PRO A 145 -10.96 23.73 -24.23
CA PRO A 145 -12.28 23.14 -24.13
C PRO A 145 -12.44 21.90 -25.03
N GLU A 146 -11.78 21.86 -26.19
CA GLU A 146 -11.83 20.71 -27.11
C GLU A 146 -11.17 19.48 -26.50
N VAL A 147 -10.00 19.65 -25.87
CA VAL A 147 -9.29 18.55 -25.18
C VAL A 147 -10.14 18.01 -24.04
N LYS A 148 -10.70 18.90 -23.20
CA LYS A 148 -11.57 18.47 -22.10
C LYS A 148 -12.80 17.71 -22.61
N ALA A 149 -13.47 18.24 -23.63
CA ALA A 149 -14.65 17.62 -24.23
C ALA A 149 -14.33 16.22 -24.80
N TYR A 150 -13.18 16.06 -25.47
CA TYR A 150 -12.75 14.78 -26.04
C TYR A 150 -12.65 13.68 -24.98
N PHE A 151 -12.02 13.96 -23.84
CA PHE A 151 -11.88 12.97 -22.77
C PHE A 151 -13.19 12.73 -22.02
N GLN A 152 -13.99 13.77 -21.79
CA GLN A 152 -15.30 13.64 -21.14
C GLN A 152 -16.31 12.86 -21.99
N ALA A 153 -16.23 12.94 -23.32
CA ALA A 153 -17.15 12.23 -24.21
C ALA A 153 -17.11 10.69 -24.03
N GLN A 154 -15.95 10.15 -23.65
CA GLN A 154 -15.76 8.71 -23.47
C GLN A 154 -16.06 8.28 -22.02
N ASP A 155 -15.63 9.06 -21.04
CA ASP A 155 -15.91 8.81 -19.63
C ASP A 155 -15.98 10.13 -18.84
N PRO A 156 -17.19 10.68 -18.64
CA PRO A 156 -17.37 11.96 -17.95
C PRO A 156 -16.85 11.96 -16.51
N LYS A 157 -16.79 10.79 -15.84
CA LYS A 157 -16.38 10.68 -14.42
C LYS A 157 -14.90 10.32 -14.26
N GLY A 158 -14.33 9.53 -15.17
CA GLY A 158 -12.92 9.10 -15.14
C GLY A 158 -11.98 9.82 -16.11
N TYR A 159 -12.43 10.88 -16.79
CA TYR A 159 -11.61 11.61 -17.78
C TYR A 159 -10.24 12.08 -17.23
N THR A 160 -10.17 12.49 -15.96
CA THR A 160 -8.93 12.93 -15.30
C THR A 160 -7.94 11.80 -15.09
N THR A 161 -8.41 10.62 -14.68
CA THR A 161 -7.58 9.40 -14.54
C THR A 161 -6.93 9.04 -15.87
N ARG A 162 -7.68 9.14 -16.97
CA ARG A 162 -7.16 8.86 -18.30
C ARG A 162 -6.16 9.91 -18.77
N MET A 163 -6.40 11.20 -18.48
CA MET A 163 -5.41 12.26 -18.74
C MET A 163 -4.11 11.98 -17.98
N ALA A 164 -4.19 11.59 -16.70
CA ALA A 164 -3.02 11.24 -15.90
C ALA A 164 -2.24 10.06 -16.50
N ALA A 165 -2.92 8.99 -16.93
CA ALA A 165 -2.28 7.84 -17.57
C ALA A 165 -1.52 8.22 -18.86
N ILE A 166 -2.06 9.16 -19.66
CA ILE A 166 -1.39 9.66 -20.86
C ILE A 166 -0.15 10.49 -20.51
N LEU A 167 -0.23 11.34 -19.49
CA LEU A 167 0.92 12.10 -19.01
C LEU A 167 2.02 11.16 -18.49
N GLU A 168 1.67 10.11 -17.77
CA GLU A 168 2.62 9.07 -17.33
C GLU A 168 3.28 8.36 -18.51
N ALA A 169 2.50 7.96 -19.52
CA ALA A 169 3.03 7.34 -20.73
C ALA A 169 3.97 8.28 -21.50
N TYR A 170 3.62 9.57 -21.60
CA TYR A 170 4.46 10.58 -22.23
C TYR A 170 5.81 10.70 -21.49
N VAL A 171 5.80 10.84 -20.17
CA VAL A 171 7.03 10.90 -19.37
C VAL A 171 7.88 9.64 -19.57
N LYS A 172 7.29 8.44 -19.47
CA LYS A 172 8.00 7.17 -19.70
C LYS A 172 8.69 7.12 -21.06
N SER A 173 8.01 7.56 -22.12
CA SER A 173 8.58 7.60 -23.47
C SER A 173 9.74 8.61 -23.64
N ARG A 174 9.81 9.64 -22.79
CA ARG A 174 10.90 10.63 -22.79
C ARG A 174 12.07 10.23 -21.90
N SER A 175 11.84 9.44 -20.86
CA SER A 175 12.88 8.99 -19.94
C SER A 175 13.62 7.73 -20.42
N ALA A 176 13.10 7.05 -21.44
CA ALA A 176 13.71 5.87 -22.06
C ALA A 176 14.60 6.19 -23.29
N ALA A 177 14.89 7.47 -23.53
CA ALA A 177 15.75 7.98 -24.61
C ALA A 177 16.93 8.76 -24.00
#